data_AF-A0A0G1A593-F1
#
_entry.id   AF-A0A0G1A593-F1
#
_cell.length_a   1.000
_cell.length_b   1.000
_cell.length_c   1.000
_cell.angle_alpha   90.00
_cell.angle_beta   90.00
_cell.angle_gamma   90.00
#
_symmetry.space_group_name_H-M   'P 1'
#
loop_
_entity.id
_entity.type
_entity.pdbx_description
1 polymer ?
#
loop_
_entity_poly.entity_id
_entity_poly.type
_entity_poly.pdbx_seq_one_letter_code
_entity_poly.pdbx_strand_id
1 'polypeptide(L)'
;MSTTGLVYSAEELDTILDELVKGFIPDGYVISEKERDTNVEVLGNSDSTVLNPTEADLQVTLKAYVVPNVEEDKLKEDLKGKGIGEAQKILGGIRNINTYELHINPNIPLLARIPTNTENISVEIVRND
;
A
#
# COMPACT_ATOMS: atom_id res chain seq x y z
N MET A 1 18.30 15.69 -40.67
CA MET A 1 17.23 14.79 -40.19
C MET A 1 16.82 15.30 -38.81
N SER A 2 15.55 15.58 -38.58
CA SER A 2 15.03 15.92 -37.25
C SER A 2 14.41 14.67 -36.64
N THR A 3 14.81 14.32 -35.43
CA THR A 3 14.19 13.24 -34.65
C THR A 3 13.23 13.88 -33.65
N THR A 4 11.98 13.45 -33.62
CA THR A 4 10.99 13.86 -32.63
C THR A 4 10.83 12.73 -31.62
N GLY A 5 10.82 13.05 -30.33
CA GLY A 5 10.60 12.09 -29.24
C GLY A 5 9.44 12.54 -28.36
N LEU A 6 8.67 11.57 -27.86
CA LEU A 6 7.69 11.79 -26.80
C LEU A 6 8.42 11.76 -25.45
N VAL A 7 8.15 12.73 -24.58
CA VAL A 7 8.67 12.78 -23.21
C VAL A 7 7.50 13.00 -22.27
N TYR A 8 7.48 12.28 -21.16
CA TYR A 8 6.46 12.43 -20.12
C TYR A 8 7.11 12.38 -18.72
N SER A 9 6.43 12.96 -17.74
CA SER A 9 6.82 12.85 -16.33
C SER A 9 6.35 11.51 -15.76
N ALA A 10 7.26 10.74 -15.18
CA ALA A 10 6.91 9.50 -14.49
C ALA A 10 6.00 9.75 -13.29
N GLU A 11 6.24 10.83 -12.55
CA GLU A 11 5.44 11.20 -11.35
C GLU A 11 4.00 11.59 -11.72
N GLU A 12 3.82 12.34 -12.82
CA GLU A 12 2.48 12.70 -13.30
C GLU A 12 1.73 11.46 -13.82
N LEU A 13 2.43 10.58 -14.56
CA LEU A 13 1.86 9.31 -14.99
C LEU A 13 1.43 8.46 -13.78
N ASP A 14 2.28 8.36 -12.75
CA ASP A 14 1.95 7.60 -11.56
C ASP A 14 0.73 8.16 -10.82
N THR A 15 0.61 9.49 -10.75
CA THR A 15 -0.56 10.17 -10.17
C THR A 15 -1.84 9.82 -10.93
N ILE A 16 -1.80 9.85 -12.26
CA ILE A 16 -2.94 9.49 -13.11
C ILE A 16 -3.32 8.01 -12.90
N LEU A 17 -2.33 7.13 -12.89
CA LEU A 17 -2.56 5.70 -12.67
C LEU A 17 -3.17 5.44 -11.30
N ASP A 18 -2.68 6.10 -10.24
CA ASP A 18 -3.21 5.95 -8.88
C ASP A 18 -4.69 6.36 -8.80
N GLU A 19 -5.10 7.39 -9.53
CA GLU A 19 -6.52 7.76 -9.62
C GLU A 19 -7.37 6.74 -10.37
N LEU A 20 -6.87 6.22 -11.48
CA LEU A 20 -7.58 5.24 -12.30
C LEU A 20 -7.77 3.90 -11.57
N VAL A 21 -6.78 3.47 -10.79
CA VAL A 21 -6.81 2.16 -10.13
C VAL A 21 -7.56 2.14 -8.81
N LYS A 22 -7.87 3.29 -8.21
CA LYS A 22 -8.67 3.40 -6.96
C LYS A 22 -9.95 2.57 -7.00
N GLY A 23 -10.64 2.53 -8.15
CA GLY A 23 -11.87 1.75 -8.31
C GLY A 23 -11.69 0.23 -8.36
N PHE A 24 -10.46 -0.26 -8.49
CA PHE A 24 -10.12 -1.69 -8.58
C PHE A 24 -9.53 -2.24 -7.28
N ILE A 25 -9.23 -1.37 -6.30
CA ILE A 25 -8.68 -1.78 -5.01
C ILE A 25 -9.84 -2.22 -4.10
N PRO A 26 -9.83 -3.45 -3.55
CA PRO A 26 -10.85 -3.89 -2.61
C PRO A 26 -10.85 -3.07 -1.32
N ASP A 27 -12.02 -2.99 -0.65
CA ASP A 27 -12.14 -2.28 0.63
C ASP A 27 -11.16 -2.78 1.69
N GLY A 28 -10.46 -1.83 2.34
CA GLY A 28 -9.49 -2.13 3.38
C GLY A 28 -8.13 -2.61 2.85
N TYR A 29 -7.83 -2.37 1.58
CA TYR A 29 -6.52 -2.57 0.98
C TYR A 29 -5.96 -1.26 0.38
N VAL A 30 -4.64 -1.23 0.17
CA VAL A 30 -3.88 -0.18 -0.53
C VAL A 30 -2.85 -0.82 -1.47
N ILE A 31 -2.36 -0.08 -2.46
CA ILE A 31 -1.29 -0.56 -3.35
C ILE A 31 0.04 -0.61 -2.56
N SER A 32 0.78 -1.70 -2.71
CA SER A 32 2.13 -1.87 -2.17
C SER A 32 3.11 -0.99 -2.94
N GLU A 33 3.76 -0.04 -2.26
CA GLU A 33 4.79 0.81 -2.86
C GLU A 33 6.04 0.02 -3.30
N LYS A 34 6.28 -1.15 -2.70
CA LYS A 34 7.52 -1.93 -2.91
C LYS A 34 7.53 -2.76 -4.20
N GLU A 35 6.36 -3.05 -4.78
CA GLU A 35 6.21 -4.04 -5.84
C GLU A 35 5.29 -3.51 -6.95
N ARG A 36 5.63 -2.32 -7.44
CA ARG A 36 4.95 -1.65 -8.55
C ARG A 36 5.82 -1.74 -9.80
N ASP A 37 5.27 -2.29 -10.87
CA ASP A 37 5.87 -2.33 -12.20
C ASP A 37 4.91 -1.70 -13.22
N THR A 38 5.40 -0.70 -13.93
CA THR A 38 4.63 0.10 -14.89
C THR A 38 5.28 -0.02 -16.27
N ASN A 39 4.58 -0.65 -17.21
CA ASN A 39 4.99 -0.69 -18.61
C ASN A 39 4.14 0.28 -19.44
N VAL A 40 4.79 1.15 -20.21
CA VAL A 40 4.14 2.17 -21.04
C VAL A 40 4.48 1.92 -22.49
N GLU A 41 3.45 1.74 -23.31
CA GLU A 41 3.58 1.57 -24.76
C GLU A 41 2.90 2.74 -25.45
N VAL A 42 3.66 3.45 -26.28
CA VAL A 42 3.11 4.52 -27.12
C VAL A 42 2.38 3.87 -28.28
N LEU A 43 1.09 4.18 -28.43
CA LEU A 43 0.30 3.72 -29.56
C LEU A 43 0.56 4.63 -30.75
N GLY A 44 0.69 4.04 -31.95
CA GLY A 44 1.13 4.78 -33.13
C GLY A 44 0.30 4.49 -34.37
N ASN A 45 -0.29 5.55 -34.92
CA ASN A 45 -0.82 5.67 -36.29
C ASN A 45 -1.66 4.49 -36.79
N SER A 46 -2.58 3.99 -35.97
CA SER A 46 -3.76 3.28 -36.48
C SER A 46 -4.89 4.28 -36.73
N ASP A 47 -5.92 3.89 -37.49
CA ASP A 47 -7.13 4.72 -37.69
C ASP A 47 -7.85 5.06 -36.37
N SER A 48 -7.47 4.42 -35.26
CA SER A 48 -8.08 4.53 -33.95
C SER A 48 -7.16 5.12 -32.87
N THR A 49 -5.94 5.56 -33.21
CA THR A 49 -4.98 6.07 -32.21
C THR A 49 -4.33 7.37 -32.67
N VAL A 50 -4.12 8.29 -31.74
CA VAL A 50 -3.53 9.61 -31.97
C VAL A 50 -2.06 9.61 -31.52
N LEU A 51 -1.18 10.11 -32.40
CA LEU A 51 0.21 10.40 -32.04
C LEU A 51 0.69 11.64 -32.80
N ASN A 52 0.74 12.78 -32.11
CA ASN A 52 1.14 14.08 -32.66
C ASN A 52 1.87 14.93 -31.60
N PRO A 53 2.35 16.14 -31.92
CA PRO A 53 3.11 16.96 -30.97
C PRO A 53 2.36 17.43 -29.72
N THR A 54 1.02 17.34 -29.69
CA THR A 54 0.18 17.81 -28.59
C THR A 54 -0.57 16.69 -27.88
N GLU A 55 -0.77 15.55 -28.53
CA GLU A 55 -1.59 14.43 -28.04
C GLU A 55 -0.96 13.09 -28.43
N ALA A 56 -1.00 12.13 -27.50
CA ALA A 56 -0.53 10.77 -27.71
C ALA A 56 -1.40 9.78 -26.93
N ASP A 57 -1.88 8.74 -27.61
CA ASP A 57 -2.54 7.62 -26.97
C ASP A 57 -1.50 6.64 -26.44
N LEU A 58 -1.68 6.24 -25.18
CA LEU A 58 -0.78 5.33 -24.47
C LEU A 58 -1.54 4.10 -24.02
N GLN A 59 -0.90 2.93 -24.15
CA GLN A 59 -1.32 1.73 -23.44
C GLN A 59 -0.41 1.54 -22.23
N VAL A 60 -1.00 1.54 -21.04
CA VAL A 60 -0.27 1.38 -19.79
C VAL A 60 -0.68 0.08 -19.12
N THR A 61 0.30 -0.73 -18.73
CA THR A 61 0.11 -1.95 -17.94
C THR A 61 0.71 -1.73 -16.56
N LEU A 62 -0.12 -1.72 -15.53
CA LEU A 62 0.29 -1.66 -14.13
C LEU A 62 0.21 -3.05 -13.50
N LYS A 63 1.32 -3.53 -12.95
CA LYS A 63 1.37 -4.69 -12.06
C LYS A 63 1.69 -4.19 -10.66
N ALA A 64 0.80 -4.48 -9.72
CA ALA A 64 1.00 -4.14 -8.33
C ALA A 64 0.32 -5.15 -7.42
N TYR A 65 0.86 -5.31 -6.22
CA TYR A 65 0.19 -6.02 -5.14
C TYR A 65 -0.65 -5.06 -4.32
N VAL A 66 -1.81 -5.52 -3.87
CA VAL A 66 -2.59 -4.82 -2.86
C VAL A 66 -2.33 -5.45 -1.49
N VAL A 67 -2.20 -4.61 -0.46
CA VAL A 67 -1.92 -5.02 0.91
C VAL A 67 -2.98 -4.46 1.86
N PRO A 68 -3.29 -5.13 2.98
CA PRO A 68 -4.21 -4.60 3.97
C PRO A 68 -3.80 -3.20 4.41
N ASN A 69 -4.77 -2.28 4.48
CA ASN A 69 -4.52 -0.92 4.94
C ASN A 69 -4.41 -0.89 6.47
N VAL A 70 -3.20 -1.14 6.97
CA VAL A 70 -2.89 -1.08 8.40
C VAL A 70 -2.00 0.13 8.66
N GLU A 71 -2.58 1.15 9.28
CA GLU A 71 -1.83 2.32 9.76
C GLU A 71 -1.09 1.94 11.05
N GLU A 72 0.21 1.64 10.94
CA GLU A 72 1.02 1.16 12.08
C GLU A 72 0.99 2.11 13.28
N ASP A 73 1.13 3.41 13.05
CA ASP A 73 1.17 4.40 14.13
C ASP A 73 -0.18 4.51 14.85
N LYS A 74 -1.28 4.44 14.11
CA LYS A 74 -2.62 4.39 14.68
C LYS A 74 -2.83 3.10 15.48
N LEU A 75 -2.33 1.97 14.97
CA LEU A 75 -2.41 0.71 15.70
C LEU A 75 -1.59 0.76 17.00
N LYS A 76 -0.39 1.36 17.01
CA LYS A 76 0.39 1.59 18.23
C LYS A 76 -0.38 2.44 19.23
N GLU A 77 -1.04 3.50 18.76
CA GLU A 77 -1.87 4.38 19.58
C GLU A 77 -3.10 3.68 20.17
N ASP A 78 -3.76 2.82 19.39
CA ASP A 78 -4.91 2.03 19.84
C ASP A 78 -4.50 0.96 20.88
N LEU A 79 -3.29 0.43 20.77
CA LEU A 79 -2.75 -0.62 21.64
C LEU A 79 -2.12 -0.07 22.93
N LYS A 80 -1.63 1.16 22.96
CA LYS A 80 -0.83 1.66 24.09
C LYS A 80 -1.58 1.58 25.41
N GLY A 81 -0.91 1.07 26.44
CA GLY A 81 -1.47 0.91 27.80
C GLY A 81 -2.59 -0.14 27.94
N LYS A 82 -2.99 -0.81 26.85
CA LYS A 82 -4.05 -1.82 26.86
C LYS A 82 -3.60 -3.10 27.58
N GLY A 83 -4.55 -3.78 28.20
CA GLY A 83 -4.33 -5.14 28.71
C GLY A 83 -4.26 -6.15 27.57
N ILE A 84 -3.63 -7.30 27.81
CA ILE A 84 -3.39 -8.31 26.76
C ILE A 84 -4.68 -8.75 26.06
N GLY A 85 -5.74 -9.04 26.83
CA GLY A 85 -7.02 -9.46 26.26
C GLY A 85 -7.72 -8.36 25.45
N GLU A 86 -7.47 -7.08 25.74
CA GLU A 86 -8.00 -5.97 24.95
C GLU A 86 -7.19 -5.77 23.67
N ALA A 87 -5.86 -5.83 23.77
CA ALA A 87 -4.96 -5.81 22.62
C ALA A 87 -5.27 -6.95 21.63
N GLN A 88 -5.49 -8.17 22.12
CA GLN A 88 -5.88 -9.32 21.29
C GLN A 88 -7.23 -9.11 20.56
N LYS A 89 -8.19 -8.44 21.19
CA LYS A 89 -9.47 -8.09 20.56
C LYS A 89 -9.30 -7.03 19.47
N ILE A 90 -8.46 -6.03 19.72
CA ILE A 90 -8.13 -4.99 18.73
C ILE A 90 -7.46 -5.65 17.53
N LEU A 91 -6.39 -6.41 17.75
CA LEU A 91 -5.65 -7.10 16.69
C LEU A 91 -6.53 -8.08 15.92
N GLY A 92 -7.31 -8.92 16.60
CA GLY A 92 -8.22 -9.86 15.96
C GLY A 92 -9.42 -9.22 15.25
N GLY A 93 -9.67 -7.93 15.46
CA GLY A 93 -10.73 -7.16 14.79
C GLY A 93 -10.26 -6.47 13.51
N ILE A 94 -8.96 -6.47 13.23
CA ILE A 94 -8.41 -5.90 11.99
C ILE A 94 -8.91 -6.75 10.82
N ARG A 95 -9.56 -6.10 9.85
CA ARG A 95 -10.04 -6.79 8.65
C ARG A 95 -8.86 -7.14 7.75
N ASN A 96 -9.04 -8.16 6.92
CA ASN A 96 -8.09 -8.50 5.86
C ASN A 96 -6.70 -8.97 6.37
N ILE A 97 -6.58 -9.36 7.65
CA ILE A 97 -5.40 -10.06 8.17
C ILE A 97 -5.73 -11.51 8.51
N ASN A 98 -4.82 -12.44 8.21
CA ASN A 98 -5.04 -13.87 8.44
C ASN A 98 -4.72 -14.29 9.88
N THR A 99 -3.66 -13.72 10.46
CA THR A 99 -3.17 -14.04 11.80
C THR A 99 -2.48 -12.82 12.40
N TYR A 100 -2.27 -12.85 13.72
CA TYR A 100 -1.45 -11.90 14.43
C TYR A 100 -0.66 -12.61 15.53
N GLU A 101 0.51 -12.06 15.85
CA GLU A 101 1.30 -12.48 17.00
C GLU A 101 1.58 -11.28 17.89
N LEU A 102 1.49 -11.50 19.21
CA LEU A 102 1.75 -10.47 20.20
C LEU A 102 2.88 -10.95 21.13
N HIS A 103 4.04 -10.31 20.99
CA HIS A 103 5.23 -10.59 21.80
C HIS A 103 5.43 -9.48 22.81
N ILE A 104 5.55 -9.83 24.11
CA ILE A 104 5.69 -8.86 25.19
C ILE A 104 6.90 -9.19 26.04
N ASN A 105 7.81 -8.22 26.17
CA ASN A 105 9.03 -8.34 26.93
C ASN A 105 9.24 -7.08 27.80
N PRO A 106 9.41 -7.19 29.13
CA PRO A 106 9.36 -8.40 29.94
C PRO A 106 7.93 -8.91 30.15
N ASN A 107 7.75 -10.23 30.19
CA ASN A 107 6.46 -10.84 30.47
C ASN A 107 6.21 -10.90 32.00
N ILE A 108 5.49 -9.91 32.53
CA ILE A 108 5.14 -9.84 33.95
C ILE A 108 3.82 -10.57 34.19
N PRO A 109 3.79 -11.63 35.02
CA PRO A 109 2.56 -12.36 35.33
C PRO A 109 1.48 -11.43 35.92
N LEU A 110 0.23 -11.60 35.48
CA LEU A 110 -0.99 -10.93 35.99
C LEU A 110 -1.08 -9.40 35.76
N LEU A 111 -0.01 -8.75 35.30
CA LEU A 111 0.06 -7.31 35.03
C LEU A 111 0.61 -6.98 33.63
N ALA A 112 0.75 -7.98 32.76
CA ALA A 112 1.17 -7.75 31.38
C ALA A 112 0.23 -6.76 30.68
N ARG A 113 0.79 -5.64 30.23
CA ARG A 113 0.13 -4.59 29.48
C ARG A 113 1.05 -4.12 28.37
N ILE A 114 0.46 -3.59 27.32
CA ILE A 114 1.22 -2.90 26.29
C ILE A 114 1.86 -1.63 26.89
N PRO A 115 3.12 -1.31 26.55
CA PRO A 115 3.76 -0.07 26.96
C PRO A 115 2.91 1.16 26.63
N THR A 116 3.04 2.22 27.43
CA THR A 116 2.36 3.51 27.18
C THR A 116 3.12 4.40 26.22
N ASN A 117 4.45 4.25 26.14
CA ASN A 117 5.27 4.90 25.11
C ASN A 117 5.21 4.07 23.83
N THR A 118 4.72 4.67 22.75
CA THR A 118 4.60 4.03 21.42
C THR A 118 5.94 3.71 20.78
N GLU A 119 7.03 4.39 21.17
CA GLU A 119 8.39 4.06 20.76
C GLU A 119 8.83 2.66 21.25
N ASN A 120 8.19 2.15 22.31
CA ASN A 120 8.43 0.80 22.84
C ASN A 120 7.49 -0.25 22.22
N ILE A 121 6.74 0.10 21.18
CA ILE A 121 5.82 -0.80 20.48
C ILE A 121 6.30 -0.92 19.03
N SER A 122 6.73 -2.12 18.65
CA SER A 122 7.04 -2.46 17.27
C SER A 122 5.84 -3.16 16.63
N VAL A 123 5.46 -2.73 15.43
CA VAL A 123 4.47 -3.40 14.59
C VAL A 123 5.23 -3.85 13.35
N GLU A 124 5.06 -5.11 12.98
CA GLU A 124 5.67 -5.68 11.79
C GLU A 124 4.59 -6.38 10.97
N ILE A 125 4.48 -6.04 9.69
CA ILE A 125 3.54 -6.65 8.77
C ILE A 125 4.31 -7.69 7.96
N VAL A 126 4.15 -8.96 8.33
CA VAL A 126 4.83 -10.10 7.69
C VAL A 126 3.96 -10.66 6.56
N ARG A 127 4.61 -10.99 5.44
CA ARG A 127 4.02 -11.57 4.24
C ARG A 127 4.54 -13.01 4.09
N ASN A 128 3.63 -13.97 3.92
CA ASN A 128 4.01 -15.31 3.50
C ASN A 128 3.87 -15.37 1.98
N ASP A 129 4.99 -15.45 1.28
CA ASP A 129 5.07 -15.65 -0.17
C ASP A 129 4.68 -17.08 -0.58
#